data_AF-A0AAD9CTJ3-F1
#
_entry.id   AF-A0AAD9CTJ3-F1
#
_cell.length_a   1.000
_cell.length_b   1.000
_cell.length_c   1.000
_cell.angle_alpha   90.00
_cell.angle_beta   90.00
_cell.angle_gamma   90.00
#
_symmetry.space_group_name_H-M   'P 1'
#
loop_
_entity.id
_entity.type
_entity.pdbx_description
1 polymer ?
#
loop_
_entity_poly.entity_id
_entity_poly.type
_entity_poly.pdbx_seq_one_letter_code
_entity_poly.pdbx_strand_id
1 'polypeptide(L)' 'MNRIPVVLTIDEVEYLLDQLPPPDKDEDALIKKLRATLKISLEEVRKGAE' A
#
# COMPACT_ATOMS: atom_id res chain seq x y z
N MET A 1 16.05 15.95 -4.90
CA MET A 1 15.51 14.84 -4.09
C MET A 1 16.07 13.54 -4.63
N ASN A 2 17.01 12.92 -3.91
CA ASN A 2 17.57 11.60 -4.27
C ASN A 2 16.45 10.55 -4.18
N ARG A 3 15.89 10.14 -5.31
CA ARG A 3 14.98 8.99 -5.36
C ARG A 3 15.81 7.72 -5.36
N ILE A 4 16.25 7.31 -4.17
CA ILE A 4 16.88 6.01 -3.99
C ILE A 4 15.74 4.98 -4.06
N PRO A 5 15.83 3.96 -4.93
CA PRO A 5 14.83 2.90 -4.98
C PRO A 5 14.79 2.20 -3.63
N VAL A 6 13.63 2.31 -2.98
CA VAL A 6 13.35 1.62 -1.72
C VAL A 6 12.91 0.21 -2.11
N VAL A 7 13.78 -0.77 -1.85
CA VAL A 7 13.46 -2.19 -2.03
C VAL A 7 12.81 -2.65 -0.72
N LEU A 8 11.50 -2.92 -0.77
CA LEU A 8 10.73 -3.41 0.36
C LEU A 8 10.29 -4.84 0.06
N THR A 9 10.37 -5.71 1.06
CA THR A 9 9.72 -7.01 1.03
C THR A 9 8.20 -6.87 1.15
N ILE A 10 7.46 -7.90 0.73
CA ILE A 10 5.98 -7.90 0.76
C ILE A 10 5.48 -7.58 2.18
N ASP A 11 6.04 -8.25 3.20
CA ASP A 11 5.75 -7.99 4.62
C ASP A 11 6.02 -6.53 5.04
N GLU A 12 7.12 -5.93 4.58
CA GLU A 12 7.42 -4.53 4.91
C GLU A 12 6.43 -3.57 4.27
N VAL A 13 5.97 -3.83 3.04
CA VAL A 13 4.96 -2.98 2.43
C VAL A 13 3.59 -3.17 3.10
N GLU A 14 3.22 -4.40 3.49
CA GLU A 14 2.02 -4.65 4.29
C GLU A 14 2.09 -3.89 5.62
N TYR A 15 3.22 -3.96 6.32
CA TYR A 15 3.45 -3.25 7.58
C TYR A 15 3.38 -1.73 7.44
N LEU A 16 3.87 -1.17 6.33
CA LEU A 16 3.78 0.26 6.05
C LEU A 16 2.37 0.71 5.67
N LEU A 17 1.63 -0.11 4.90
CA LEU A 17 0.24 0.18 4.55
C LEU A 17 -0.67 0.13 5.77
N ASP A 18 -0.44 -0.78 6.71
CA ASP A 18 -1.23 -0.90 7.95
C ASP A 18 -1.00 0.26 8.92
N GLN A 19 0.16 0.94 8.82
CA GLN A 19 0.45 2.16 9.57
C GLN A 19 -0.24 3.40 9.01
N LEU A 20 -0.84 3.34 7.81
CA LEU A 20 -1.56 4.47 7.26
C LEU A 20 -2.83 4.73 8.08
N PRO A 21 -3.07 5.99 8.53
CA PRO A 21 -4.28 6.31 9.28
C PRO A 21 -5.51 5.98 8.43
N PRO A 22 -6.64 5.57 9.05
CA PRO A 22 -7.85 5.24 8.30
C PRO A 22 -8.25 6.40 7.39
N PRO A 23 -8.79 6.11 6.18
CA PRO A 23 -9.13 7.14 5.22
C PRO A 23 -10.12 8.12 5.84
N ASP A 24 -9.76 9.39 5.85
CA ASP A 24 -10.58 10.44 6.47
C ASP A 24 -11.91 10.60 5.71
N LYS A 25 -12.95 11.10 6.39
CA LYS A 25 -14.28 11.25 5.75
C LYS A 25 -14.22 12.22 4.57
N ASP A 26 -13.39 13.25 4.67
CA ASP A 26 -13.11 14.23 3.62
C ASP A 26 -12.01 13.79 2.65
N GLU A 27 -11.43 12.59 2.83
CA GLU A 27 -10.34 12.13 1.97
C GLU A 27 -10.83 11.89 0.54
N ASP A 28 -10.05 12.43 -0.40
CA ASP A 28 -10.30 12.43 -1.83
C ASP A 28 -10.62 11.01 -2.34
N ALA A 29 -11.68 10.88 -3.14
CA ALA A 29 -12.14 9.58 -3.62
C ALA A 29 -11.05 8.82 -4.40
N LEU A 30 -10.14 9.56 -5.06
CA LEU A 30 -8.99 9.00 -5.74
C LEU A 30 -7.98 8.38 -4.76
N ILE A 31 -7.73 9.01 -3.61
CA ILE A 31 -6.80 8.51 -2.59
C ILE A 31 -7.38 7.27 -1.91
N LYS A 32 -8.67 7.26 -1.60
CA LYS A 32 -9.36 6.07 -1.10
C LYS A 32 -9.24 4.89 -2.07
N LYS A 33 -9.46 5.14 -3.36
CA LYS A 33 -9.33 4.12 -4.40
C LYS A 33 -7.89 3.61 -4.53
N LEU A 34 -6.90 4.52 -4.49
CA LEU A 34 -5.49 4.16 -4.56
C LEU A 34 -5.06 3.27 -3.40
N ARG A 35 -5.45 3.61 -2.16
CA ARG A 35 -5.18 2.78 -0.97
C ARG A 35 -5.77 1.38 -1.10
N ALA A 36 -7.02 1.28 -1.55
CA ALA A 36 -7.68 0.00 -1.78
C ALA A 36 -6.97 -0.82 -2.86
N THR A 37 -6.61 -0.20 -3.99
CA THR A 37 -5.89 -0.87 -5.07
C THR A 37 -4.51 -1.36 -4.62
N LEU A 38 -3.76 -0.55 -3.87
CA LEU A 38 -2.45 -0.95 -3.34
C LEU A 38 -2.56 -2.17 -2.42
N LYS A 39 -3.57 -2.21 -1.55
CA LYS A 39 -3.81 -3.35 -0.66
C LYS A 39 -4.14 -4.63 -1.44
N ILE A 40 -5.05 -4.53 -2.43
CA ILE A 40 -5.42 -5.67 -3.28
C ILE A 40 -4.21 -6.17 -4.07
N SER A 41 -3.44 -5.28 -4.69
CA SER A 41 -2.25 -5.66 -5.45
C SER A 41 -1.21 -6.35 -4.57
N LEU A 42 -1.07 -5.95 -3.31
CA LEU A 42 -0.19 -6.64 -2.38
C LEU A 42 -0.68 -8.03 -1.99
N GLU A 43 -1.98 -8.19 -1.76
CA GLU A 43 -2.58 -9.51 -1.52
C GLU A 43 -2.40 -10.44 -2.72
N GLU A 44 -2.53 -9.93 -3.96
CA GLU A 44 -2.30 -10.70 -5.18
C GLU A 44 -0.84 -11.12 -5.33
N VAL A 45 0.11 -10.22 -5.05
CA VAL A 45 1.54 -10.53 -5.07
C VAL A 45 1.91 -11.57 -4.01
N ARG A 46 1.31 -11.49 -2.81
CA ARG A 46 1.50 -12.48 -1.74
C ARG A 46 0.98 -13.86 -2.15
N LYS A 47 -0.23 -13.93 -2.72
CA LYS A 47 -0.80 -15.18 -3.25
C LYS A 47 -0.01 -15.81 -4.38
N GLY A 48 0.68 -15.00 -5.19
CA GLY A 48 1.56 -15.50 -6.24
C GLY A 48 2.96 -15.89 -5.75
N ALA A 49 3.32 -15.50 -4.53
CA ALA A 49 4.60 -15.82 -3.89
C ALA A 49 4.52 -17.07 -2.98
N GLU A 50 3.33 -17.43 -2.48
CA GLU A 50 3.03 -18.74 -1.87
C GLU A 50 2.90 -19.86 -2.93
#